data_AF-E3MPA5-F1
#
_entry.id   AF-E3MPA5-F1
#
_cell.length_a   1.000
_cell.length_b   1.000
_cell.length_c   1.000
_cell.angle_alpha   90.00
_cell.angle_beta   90.00
_cell.angle_gamma   90.00
#
_symmetry.space_group_name_H-M   'P 1'
#
loop_
_entity.id
_entity.type
_entity.pdbx_description
1 polymer ?
#
loop_
_entity_poly.entity_id
_entity_poly.type
_entity_poly.pdbx_seq_one_letter_code
_entity_poly.pdbx_strand_id
1 'polypeptide(L)'
;MFAAPKNPTPKPLLTKQTVKEIEGKMRCLRSLMTNKRAQPPAHMNHLIDLMCFFQAMLQCKNMPATDENKEKFKHGQKACDRMIEVAIRVIPGGETLEEAWKAVNEAAKEFKSITKI
;
A
#
# COMPACT_ATOMS: atom_id res chain seq x y z
N MET A 1 37.05 -16.87 21.58
CA MET A 1 36.57 -16.62 20.21
C MET A 1 35.06 -16.86 20.23
N PHE A 2 34.24 -15.83 19.98
CA PHE A 2 32.79 -16.01 19.92
C PHE A 2 32.45 -16.63 18.56
N ALA A 3 32.01 -17.89 18.58
CA ALA A 3 31.51 -18.56 17.39
C ALA A 3 30.23 -17.86 16.93
N ALA A 4 30.25 -17.30 15.72
CA ALA A 4 29.04 -16.77 15.10
C ALA A 4 28.00 -17.91 15.00
N PRO A 5 26.72 -17.66 15.33
CA PRO A 5 25.69 -18.70 15.27
C PRO A 5 25.62 -19.28 13.84
N LYS A 6 25.59 -20.61 13.75
CA LYS A 6 25.61 -21.39 12.48
C LYS A 6 24.50 -21.02 11.49
N ASN A 7 23.44 -20.35 11.96
CA ASN A 7 22.32 -19.92 11.14
C ASN A 7 22.38 -18.39 10.96
N PRO A 8 22.57 -17.88 9.73
CA PRO A 8 22.48 -16.46 9.48
C PRO A 8 21.08 -15.97 9.87
N THR A 9 21.01 -14.81 10.52
CA THR A 9 19.73 -14.19 10.89
C THR A 9 18.89 -14.03 9.62
N PRO A 10 17.63 -14.50 9.60
CA PRO A 10 16.79 -14.37 8.42
C PRO A 10 16.74 -12.92 7.96
N LYS A 11 16.94 -12.69 6.66
CA LYS A 11 16.86 -11.33 6.10
C LYS A 11 15.45 -10.77 6.40
N PRO A 12 15.35 -9.50 6.83
CA PRO A 12 14.07 -8.86 7.06
C PRO A 12 13.28 -8.76 5.76
N LEU A 13 11.96 -8.89 5.87
CA LEU A 13 11.03 -8.81 4.75
C LEU A 13 11.14 -7.47 4.03
N LEU A 14 11.32 -6.38 4.79
CA LEU A 14 11.41 -5.04 4.23
C LEU A 14 12.83 -4.49 4.30
N THR A 15 13.22 -3.83 3.22
CA THR A 15 14.43 -3.02 3.21
C THR A 15 14.20 -1.71 3.98
N LYS A 16 15.28 -1.09 4.45
CA LYS A 16 15.21 0.25 5.06
C LYS A 16 14.59 1.29 4.11
N GLN A 17 14.82 1.12 2.81
CA GLN A 17 14.26 1.99 1.78
C GLN A 17 12.74 1.83 1.67
N THR A 18 12.25 0.59 1.62
CA THR A 18 10.81 0.30 1.58
C THR A 18 10.08 0.84 2.81
N VAL A 19 10.70 0.74 3.99
CA VAL A 19 10.15 1.33 5.23
C VAL A 19 10.00 2.85 5.08
N LYS A 20 11.06 3.55 4.62
CA LYS A 20 11.02 5.00 4.39
C LYS A 20 9.95 5.41 3.38
N GLU A 21 9.76 4.62 2.32
CA GLU A 21 8.73 4.86 1.31
C GLU A 21 7.32 4.75 1.88
N ILE A 22 7.05 3.73 2.69
CA ILE A 22 5.75 3.55 3.36
C ILE A 22 5.50 4.70 4.35
N GLU A 23 6.49 5.08 5.16
CA GLU A 23 6.39 6.24 6.06
C GLU A 23 6.16 7.55 5.28
N GLY A 24 6.79 7.70 4.11
CA GLY A 24 6.55 8.79 3.17
C GLY A 24 5.09 8.82 2.71
N LYS A 25 4.56 7.70 2.21
CA LYS A 25 3.16 7.57 1.80
C LYS A 25 2.19 7.91 2.93
N MET A 26 2.45 7.46 4.16
CA MET A 26 1.63 7.80 5.33
C MET A 26 1.64 9.31 5.63
N ARG A 27 2.77 10.00 5.48
CA ARG A 27 2.82 11.47 5.64
C ARG A 27 1.99 12.18 4.56
N CYS A 28 2.09 11.73 3.32
CA CYS A 28 1.27 12.26 2.22
C CYS A 28 -0.23 12.06 2.50
N LEU A 29 -0.64 10.88 2.97
CA LEU A 29 -2.04 10.62 3.33
C LEU A 29 -2.55 11.54 4.44
N ARG A 30 -1.76 11.75 5.50
CA ARG A 30 -2.14 12.70 6.57
C ARG A 30 -2.35 14.12 6.03
N SER A 31 -1.50 14.55 5.09
CA SER A 31 -1.69 15.83 4.41
C SER A 31 -2.93 15.82 3.51
N LEU A 32 -3.28 14.68 2.91
CA LEU A 32 -4.46 14.56 2.06
C LEU A 32 -5.75 14.63 2.88
N MET A 33 -5.74 14.11 4.11
CA MET A 33 -6.88 14.13 5.04
C MET A 33 -7.29 15.55 5.47
N THR A 34 -6.41 16.54 5.37
CA THR A 34 -6.77 17.95 5.67
C THR A 34 -7.51 18.63 4.51
N ASN A 35 -7.62 17.96 3.35
CA ASN A 35 -8.34 18.49 2.20
C ASN A 35 -9.85 18.53 2.48
N LYS A 36 -10.56 19.57 2.03
CA LYS A 36 -12.02 19.69 2.15
C LYS A 36 -12.75 18.50 1.51
N ARG A 37 -12.24 17.98 0.39
CA ARG A 37 -12.80 16.81 -0.30
C ARG A 37 -12.56 15.49 0.44
N ALA A 38 -11.68 15.46 1.44
CA ALA A 38 -11.48 14.30 2.30
C ALA A 38 -12.45 14.25 3.49
N GLN A 39 -13.13 15.36 3.80
CA GLN A 39 -14.04 15.46 4.95
C GLN A 39 -15.32 14.62 4.86
N PRO A 40 -15.88 14.30 3.68
CA PRO A 40 -16.99 13.35 3.60
C PRO A 40 -16.61 12.02 4.29
N PRO A 41 -17.45 11.46 5.17
CA PRO A 41 -17.10 10.28 5.96
C PRO A 41 -16.63 9.09 5.12
N ALA A 42 -17.24 8.87 3.96
CA ALA A 42 -16.84 7.80 3.04
C ALA A 42 -15.40 7.97 2.52
N HIS A 43 -15.00 9.21 2.21
CA HIS A 43 -13.67 9.51 1.72
C HIS A 43 -12.64 9.42 2.86
N MET A 44 -13.00 9.94 4.03
CA MET A 44 -12.14 9.88 5.21
C MET A 44 -11.88 8.42 5.63
N ASN A 45 -12.92 7.58 5.65
CA ASN A 45 -12.80 6.16 5.97
C ASN A 45 -11.84 5.46 5.00
N HIS A 46 -11.94 5.72 3.69
CA HIS A 46 -11.01 5.17 2.71
C HIS A 46 -9.55 5.55 2.97
N LEU A 47 -9.29 6.81 3.38
CA LEU A 47 -7.96 7.27 3.76
C LEU A 47 -7.46 6.65 5.07
N ILE A 48 -8.35 6.46 6.05
CA ILE A 48 -8.05 5.80 7.32
C ILE A 48 -7.69 4.32 7.08
N ASP A 49 -8.46 3.62 6.24
CA ASP A 49 -8.19 2.23 5.90
C ASP A 49 -6.81 2.09 5.25
N LEU A 50 -6.49 2.97 4.30
CA LEU A 50 -5.15 3.08 3.69
C LEU A 50 -4.04 3.29 4.73
N MET A 51 -4.26 4.16 5.72
CA MET A 51 -3.30 4.35 6.81
C MET A 51 -3.12 3.09 7.66
N CYS A 52 -4.21 2.42 8.01
CA CYS A 52 -4.19 1.16 8.74
C CYS A 52 -3.40 0.08 7.99
N PHE A 53 -3.61 -0.05 6.67
CA PHE A 53 -2.86 -0.98 5.84
C PHE A 53 -1.36 -0.67 5.81
N PHE A 54 -0.97 0.59 5.64
CA PHE A 54 0.45 0.96 5.70
C PHE A 54 1.08 0.69 7.06
N GLN A 55 0.34 0.92 8.14
CA GLN A 55 0.82 0.62 9.48
C GLN A 55 0.99 -0.89 9.69
N ALA A 56 0.07 -1.72 9.21
CA ALA A 56 0.21 -3.17 9.22
C ALA A 56 1.45 -3.63 8.41
N MET A 57 1.68 -3.05 7.24
CA MET A 57 2.89 -3.32 6.44
C MET A 57 4.18 -2.97 7.20
N LEU A 58 4.20 -1.87 7.95
CA LEU A 58 5.36 -1.49 8.78
C LEU A 58 5.58 -2.43 9.97
N GLN A 59 4.51 -2.97 10.56
CA GLN A 59 4.61 -3.99 11.61
C GLN A 59 5.28 -5.27 11.07
N CYS A 60 5.10 -5.57 9.79
CA CYS A 60 5.72 -6.70 9.10
C CYS A 60 7.22 -6.53 8.78
N LYS A 61 7.85 -5.37 9.08
CA LYS A 61 9.22 -5.04 8.64
C LYS A 61 10.29 -6.08 9.02
N ASN A 62 10.15 -6.68 10.19
CA ASN A 62 11.11 -7.63 10.75
C ASN A 62 10.72 -9.10 10.50
N MET A 63 9.63 -9.37 9.79
CA MET A 63 9.28 -10.74 9.44
C MET A 63 10.38 -11.34 8.56
N PRO A 64 10.62 -12.66 8.63
CA PRO A 64 11.60 -13.30 7.76
C PRO A 64 11.15 -13.21 6.30
N ALA A 65 12.09 -12.91 5.40
CA ALA A 65 11.87 -12.80 3.96
C ALA A 65 11.73 -14.19 3.27
N THR A 66 10.79 -15.00 3.74
CA THR A 66 10.36 -16.24 3.06
C THR A 66 9.61 -15.89 1.78
N ASP A 67 9.59 -16.81 0.82
CA ASP A 67 8.90 -16.57 -0.46
C ASP A 67 7.40 -16.38 -0.27
N GLU A 68 6.80 -17.12 0.66
CA GLU A 68 5.41 -16.93 1.08
C GLU A 68 5.15 -15.51 1.63
N ASN A 69 6.02 -15.01 2.53
CA ASN A 69 5.85 -13.66 3.09
C ASN A 69 6.04 -12.58 2.04
N LYS A 70 6.98 -12.76 1.11
CA LYS A 70 7.17 -11.83 -0.02
C LYS A 70 5.95 -11.81 -0.93
N GLU A 71 5.36 -12.96 -1.21
CA GLU A 71 4.17 -13.04 -2.06
C GLU A 71 2.96 -12.37 -1.39
N LYS A 72 2.71 -12.66 -0.11
CA LYS A 72 1.66 -12.01 0.68
C LYS A 72 1.87 -10.50 0.73
N PHE A 73 3.10 -10.04 0.97
CA PHE A 73 3.44 -8.62 0.98
C PHE A 73 3.20 -7.96 -0.38
N LYS A 74 3.62 -8.60 -1.47
CA LYS A 74 3.37 -8.11 -2.84
C LYS A 74 1.88 -8.03 -3.15
N HIS A 75 1.08 -8.97 -2.67
CA HIS A 75 -0.37 -8.92 -2.81
C HIS A 75 -0.98 -7.73 -2.06
N GLY A 76 -0.58 -7.54 -0.80
CA GLY A 76 -1.00 -6.39 0.01
C GLY A 76 -0.58 -5.05 -0.60
N GLN A 77 0.63 -4.96 -1.15
CA GLN A 77 1.12 -3.77 -1.82
C GLN A 77 0.28 -3.41 -3.05
N LYS A 78 -0.07 -4.40 -3.89
CA LYS A 78 -0.98 -4.19 -5.02
C LYS A 78 -2.36 -3.69 -4.58
N ALA A 79 -2.91 -4.20 -3.48
CA ALA A 79 -4.18 -3.73 -2.95
C ALA A 79 -4.07 -2.25 -2.49
N CYS A 80 -2.99 -1.91 -1.78
CA CYS A 80 -2.73 -0.53 -1.35
C CYS A 80 -2.58 0.42 -2.54
N ASP A 81 -1.83 0.03 -3.57
CA ASP A 81 -1.62 0.89 -4.75
C ASP A 81 -2.93 1.18 -5.48
N ARG A 82 -3.86 0.20 -5.53
CA ARG A 82 -5.21 0.42 -6.07
C ARG A 82 -6.02 1.39 -5.22
N MET A 83 -5.96 1.27 -3.90
CA MET A 83 -6.65 2.21 -3.01
C MET A 83 -6.05 3.61 -3.09
N ILE A 84 -4.73 3.75 -3.25
CA ILE A 84 -4.06 5.04 -3.49
C ILE A 84 -4.60 5.69 -4.76
N GLU A 85 -4.70 4.94 -5.86
CA GLU A 85 -5.21 5.47 -7.12
C GLU A 85 -6.64 6.01 -6.97
N VAL A 86 -7.50 5.28 -6.25
CA VAL A 86 -8.85 5.78 -5.89
C VAL A 86 -8.77 7.06 -5.06
N ALA A 87 -7.89 7.12 -4.05
CA ALA A 87 -7.74 8.30 -3.21
C ALA A 87 -7.27 9.54 -4.01
N ILE A 88 -6.39 9.33 -5.01
CA ILE A 88 -5.92 10.39 -5.91
C ILE A 88 -7.07 10.86 -6.83
N ARG A 89 -7.85 9.94 -7.38
CA ARG A 89 -8.97 10.31 -8.25
C ARG A 89 -10.08 11.07 -7.52
N VAL A 90 -10.38 10.67 -6.29
CA VAL A 90 -11.46 11.28 -5.50
C VAL A 90 -11.05 12.62 -4.89
N ILE A 91 -9.88 12.69 -4.25
CA ILE A 91 -9.53 13.86 -3.45
C ILE A 91 -9.00 15.01 -4.33
N PRO A 92 -7.83 14.90 -5.00
CA PRO A 92 -7.38 15.93 -5.93
C PRO A 92 -8.08 15.87 -7.29
N GLY A 93 -8.41 14.69 -7.82
CA GLY A 93 -9.08 14.54 -9.13
C GLY A 93 -10.55 14.96 -9.12
N GLY A 94 -11.19 14.90 -7.95
CA GLY A 94 -12.54 15.36 -7.73
C GLY A 94 -13.66 14.45 -8.24
N GLU A 95 -13.32 13.21 -8.62
CA GLU A 95 -14.27 12.15 -8.96
C GLU A 95 -15.09 11.69 -7.75
N THR A 96 -16.22 11.04 -7.99
CA THR A 96 -16.92 10.26 -6.97
C THR A 96 -16.18 8.95 -6.68
N LEU A 97 -16.43 8.35 -5.51
CA LEU A 97 -15.87 7.03 -5.19
C LEU A 97 -16.24 5.96 -6.23
N GLU A 98 -17.47 5.98 -6.73
CA GLU A 98 -17.94 5.00 -7.72
C GLU A 98 -17.20 5.13 -9.06
N GLU A 99 -17.03 6.36 -9.57
CA GLU A 99 -16.28 6.64 -10.79
C GLU A 99 -14.82 6.20 -10.64
N ALA A 100 -14.18 6.60 -9.54
CA ALA A 100 -12.80 6.26 -9.26
C ALA A 100 -12.59 4.73 -9.17
N TRP A 101 -13.46 4.03 -8.44
CA TRP A 101 -13.40 2.57 -8.34
C TRP A 101 -13.65 1.88 -9.68
N LYS A 102 -14.62 2.36 -10.47
CA LYS A 102 -14.88 1.83 -11.81
C LYS A 102 -13.65 1.96 -12.69
N ALA A 103 -13.07 3.16 -12.77
CA ALA A 103 -11.90 3.42 -13.60
C ALA A 103 -10.66 2.61 -13.13
N VAL A 104 -10.46 2.41 -11.82
CA VAL A 104 -9.36 1.57 -11.29
C VAL A 104 -9.58 0.09 -11.60
N ASN A 105 -10.83 -0.37 -11.56
CA ASN A 105 -11.19 -1.74 -11.89
C ASN A 105 -11.06 -2.02 -13.40
N GLU A 106 -11.44 -1.07 -14.25
CA GLU A 106 -11.31 -1.18 -15.71
C GLU A 106 -9.85 -1.22 -16.14
N ALA A 107 -9.01 -0.29 -15.66
CA ALA A 107 -7.58 -0.30 -15.92
C ALA A 107 -6.91 -1.63 -15.49
N ALA A 108 -7.35 -2.20 -14.37
CA ALA A 108 -6.85 -3.50 -13.90
C ALA A 108 -7.29 -4.69 -14.78
N LYS A 109 -8.43 -4.59 -15.46
CA LYS A 109 -8.90 -5.61 -16.41
C LYS A 109 -8.14 -5.53 -17.73
N GLU A 110 -7.93 -4.31 -18.24
CA GLU A 110 -7.16 -4.07 -19.47
C GLU A 110 -5.71 -4.56 -19.34
N PHE A 111 -5.07 -4.31 -18.19
CA PHE A 111 -3.73 -4.82 -17.94
C PHE A 111 -3.69 -6.36 -17.97
N LYS A 112 -4.69 -7.04 -17.39
CA LYS A 112 -4.79 -8.51 -17.41
C LYS A 112 -5.06 -9.06 -18.81
N SER A 113 -5.79 -8.35 -19.68
CA SER A 113 -6.03 -8.80 -21.05
C SER A 113 -4.79 -8.65 -21.93
N ILE A 114 -3.95 -7.63 -21.68
CA ILE A 114 -2.70 -7.40 -22.44
C ILE A 114 -1.61 -8.40 -22.05
N THR A 115 -1.51 -8.81 -20.78
CA THR A 115 -0.48 -9.75 -20.31
C THR A 115 -0.83 -11.23 -20.50
N LYS A 116 -1.98 -11.56 -21.10
CA LYS A 116 -2.30 -12.92 -21.55
C LYS A 116 -1.74 -13.14 -22.97
N ILE A 117 -0.41 -13.23 -23.07
CA ILE A 117 0.30 -13.72 -24.26
C ILE A 117 1.32 -14.74 -23.78
#